data_AF-A0A1F4XAL3-F1
#
_entry.id   AF-A0A1F4XAL3-F1
#
_cell.length_a   1.000
_cell.length_b   1.000
_cell.length_c   1.000
_cell.angle_alpha   90.00
_cell.angle_beta   90.00
_cell.angle_gamma   90.00
#
_symmetry.space_group_name_H-M   'P 1'
#
loop_
_entity.id
_entity.type
_entity.pdbx_description
1 polymer ?
#
loop_
_entity_poly.entity_id
_entity_poly.type
_entity_poly.pdbx_seq_one_letter_code
_entity_poly.pdbx_strand_id
1 'polypeptide(L)' 'MKKLLKILDYFLILILFLVGILVFLGGFNLQENLRLPLGALFLFYGGLRFILIQRKYRREDRPKQ' A
#
# COMPACT_ATOMS: atom_id res chain seq x y z
N MET A 1 1.14 -19.00 11.05
CA MET A 1 0.53 -18.47 9.80
C MET A 1 0.09 -17.01 9.88
N LYS A 2 -0.72 -16.57 10.88
CA LYS A 2 -1.22 -15.18 10.95
C LYS A 2 -0.15 -14.07 10.98
N LYS A 3 0.97 -14.27 11.70
CA LYS A 3 2.12 -13.34 11.68
C LYS A 3 2.74 -13.18 10.29
N LEU A 4 2.84 -14.27 9.53
CA LEU A 4 3.44 -14.27 8.20
C LEU A 4 2.56 -13.50 7.20
N LEU A 5 1.24 -13.69 7.28
CA LEU A 5 0.25 -12.92 6.52
C LEU A 5 0.31 -11.41 6.86
N LYS A 6 0.47 -11.05 8.13
CA LYS A 6 0.66 -9.66 8.57
C LYS A 6 1.89 -9.04 7.91
N ILE A 7 3.02 -9.76 7.92
CA ILE A 7 4.26 -9.31 7.27
C ILE A 7 4.07 -9.15 5.77
N LEU A 8 3.46 -10.12 5.09
CA LEU A 8 3.18 -10.06 3.65
C LEU A 8 2.25 -8.89 3.30
N ASP A 9 1.22 -8.63 4.11
CA ASP A 9 0.31 -7.48 3.95
C ASP A 9 1.08 -6.14 4.04
N TYR A 10 1.96 -5.98 5.02
CA TYR A 10 2.82 -4.80 5.14
C TYR A 10 3.85 -4.70 4.00
N PHE A 11 4.41 -5.83 3.56
CA PHE A 11 5.36 -5.88 2.46
C PHE A 11 4.68 -5.48 1.13
N LEU A 12 3.44 -5.92 0.90
CA LEU A 12 2.64 -5.54 -0.25
C LEU A 12 2.34 -4.03 -0.25
N ILE A 13 2.00 -3.45 0.92
CA ILE A 13 1.83 -2.00 1.06
C ILE A 13 3.13 -1.27 0.70
N LEU A 14 4.27 -1.74 1.21
CA LEU A 14 5.58 -1.17 0.90
C LEU A 14 5.84 -1.15 -0.61
N ILE A 15 5.59 -2.28 -1.30
CA ILE A 15 5.73 -2.38 -2.75
C ILE A 15 4.79 -1.41 -3.48
N LEU A 16 3.53 -1.30 -3.06
CA LEU A 16 2.56 -0.37 -3.65
C LEU A 16 3.02 1.08 -3.54
N PHE A 17 3.57 1.48 -2.39
CA PHE A 17 4.16 2.81 -2.21
C PHE A 17 5.40 2.99 -3.08
N LEU A 18 6.29 1.99 -3.13
CA LEU A 18 7.51 2.04 -3.93
C LEU A 18 7.19 2.20 -5.43
N VAL A 19 6.25 1.41 -5.94
CA VAL A 19 5.76 1.48 -7.32
C VAL A 19 5.09 2.83 -7.58
N GLY A 20 4.25 3.32 -6.67
CA GLY A 20 3.63 4.65 -6.81
C GLY A 20 4.66 5.78 -6.90
N ILE A 21 5.72 5.73 -6.09
CA ILE A 21 6.84 6.68 -6.13
C ILE A 21 7.64 6.54 -7.43
N LEU A 22 7.96 5.31 -7.85
CA LEU A 22 8.66 5.04 -9.11
C LEU A 22 7.88 5.57 -10.32
N VAL A 23 6.56 5.38 -10.32
CA VAL A 23 5.68 5.96 -11.33
C VAL A 23 5.77 7.49 -11.28
N PHE A 24 5.66 8.11 -10.10
CA PHE A 24 5.78 9.56 -9.95
C PHE A 24 7.11 10.14 -10.45
N LEU A 25 8.23 9.47 -10.12
CA LEU A 25 9.58 9.88 -10.51
C LEU A 25 9.88 9.65 -12.00
N GLY A 26 8.97 9.04 -12.76
CA GLY A 26 9.21 8.76 -14.17
C GLY A 26 10.16 7.59 -14.41
N GLY A 27 10.26 6.64 -13.47
CA GLY A 27 11.01 5.40 -13.67
C GLY A 27 10.44 4.51 -14.79
N PHE A 28 9.21 4.78 -15.22
CA PHE A 28 8.57 4.14 -16.37
C PHE A 28 8.39 5.14 -17.51
N ASN A 29 8.59 4.69 -18.75
CA ASN A 29 8.30 5.43 -19.99
C ASN A 29 6.78 5.58 -20.21
N LEU A 30 6.10 6.23 -19.26
CA LEU A 30 4.70 6.56 -19.32
C LEU A 30 4.54 8.05 -19.67
N GLN A 31 3.52 8.35 -20.48
CA GLN A 31 3.16 9.73 -20.76
C GLN A 31 2.82 10.46 -19.45
N GLU A 32 3.28 11.70 -19.32
CA GLU A 32 3.14 12.50 -18.10
C GLU A 32 1.68 12.63 -17.64
N ASN A 33 0.76 12.74 -18.60
CA ASN A 33 -0.69 12.80 -18.40
C ASN A 33 -1.27 11.54 -17.74
N LEU A 34 -0.66 10.37 -17.96
CA LEU A 34 -1.03 9.12 -17.30
C LEU A 34 -0.21 8.85 -16.04
N ARG A 35 1.03 9.33 -16.01
CA ARG A 35 1.98 9.11 -14.91
C ARG A 35 1.45 9.65 -13.59
N LEU A 36 1.00 10.90 -13.58
CA LEU A 36 0.48 11.57 -12.38
C LEU A 36 -0.76 10.87 -11.81
N PRO A 37 -1.84 10.61 -12.59
CA PRO A 37 -3.00 9.93 -12.04
C PRO A 37 -2.70 8.48 -11.63
N LEU A 38 -1.88 7.74 -12.38
CA LEU A 38 -1.48 6.38 -11.98
C LEU A 38 -0.70 6.38 -10.67
N GLY A 39 0.32 7.22 -10.56
CA GLY A 39 1.12 7.35 -9.34
C GLY A 39 0.25 7.73 -8.13
N ALA A 40 -0.66 8.69 -8.31
CA ALA A 40 -1.60 9.10 -7.28
C ALA A 40 -2.54 7.96 -6.87
N LEU A 41 -3.02 7.17 -7.84
CA LEU A 41 -3.91 6.03 -7.61
C LEU A 41 -3.22 4.91 -6.84
N PHE A 42 -1.95 4.62 -7.15
CA PHE A 42 -1.13 3.67 -6.40
C PHE A 42 -0.86 4.12 -4.96
N LEU A 43 -0.51 5.39 -4.76
CA LEU A 43 -0.29 5.96 -3.43
C LEU A 43 -1.58 6.00 -2.60
N PHE A 44 -2.70 6.40 -3.21
CA PHE A 44 -4.01 6.41 -2.57
C PHE A 44 -4.45 5.00 -2.17
N TYR A 45 -4.34 4.04 -3.09
CA TYR A 45 -4.68 2.64 -2.81
C TYR A 45 -3.76 2.03 -1.73
N GLY A 46 -2.46 2.31 -1.79
CA GLY A 46 -1.48 1.90 -0.78
C GLY A 46 -1.81 2.46 0.61
N GLY A 47 -2.15 3.74 0.70
CA GLY A 47 -2.60 4.38 1.93
C GLY A 47 -3.91 3.80 2.47
N LEU A 48 -4.89 3.57 1.60
CA LEU A 48 -6.17 2.94 1.97
C LEU A 48 -5.95 1.53 2.53
N ARG A 49 -5.14 0.72 1.85
CA ARG A 49 -4.72 -0.62 2.30
C ARG A 49 -4.04 -0.55 3.67
N PHE A 50 -3.15 0.41 3.89
CA PHE A 50 -2.49 0.61 5.18
C PHE A 50 -3.48 0.87 6.30
N ILE A 51 -4.47 1.76 6.10
CA ILE A 51 -5.51 2.05 7.09
C ILE A 51 -6.38 0.81 7.35
N LEU A 52 -6.78 0.08 6.31
CA LEU A 52 -7.58 -1.15 6.44
C LEU A 52 -6.82 -2.23 7.21
N ILE A 53 -5.54 -2.41 6.91
CA ILE A 53 -4.65 -3.36 7.58
C ILE A 53 -4.42 -2.97 9.04
N GLN A 54 -4.15 -1.69 9.32
CA GLN A 54 -4.09 -1.19 10.70
C GLN A 54 -5.37 -1.50 11.46
N ARG A 55 -6.54 -1.22 10.88
CA ARG A 55 -7.84 -1.51 11.51
C ARG A 55 -8.07 -3.00 11.74
N LYS A 56 -7.71 -3.85 10.76
CA LYS A 56 -7.85 -5.31 10.82
C LYS A 56 -7.01 -5.89 11.97
N TYR A 57 -5.72 -5.56 12.03
CA TYR A 57 -4.83 -6.10 13.06
C TYR A 57 -5.08 -5.46 14.45
N ARG A 58 -5.52 -4.20 14.52
CA ARG A 58 -5.89 -3.58 15.80
C ARG A 58 -7.12 -4.24 16.46
N ARG A 59 -8.00 -4.87 15.69
CA ARG A 59 -9.14 -5.67 16.21
C ARG A 59 -8.70 -7.06 16.65
N GLU A 60 -7.65 -7.61 16.05
CA GLU A 60 -7.14 -8.94 16.39
C GLU A 60 -6.25 -8.93 17.65
N ASP A 61 -5.61 -7.80 17.95
CA ASP A 61 -4.79 -7.57 19.15
C ASP A 61 -5.62 -7.05 20.37
N ARG A 62 -6.94 -6.85 20.25
CA ARG A 62 -7.79 -6.64 21.44
C ARG A 62 -8.25 -8.01 21.95
N PRO A 63 -7.71 -8.52 23.07
CA PRO A 63 -8.37 -9.62 23.76
C PRO A 63 -9.79 -9.16 24.07
N LYS A 64 -10.79 -9.97 23.71
CA LYS A 64 -12.13 -9.84 24.24
C LYS A 64 -11.99 -9.92 25.76
N GLN A 65 -12.03 -8.76 26.43
CA GLN A 65 -12.41 -8.69 27.84
C GLN A 65 -13.90 -8.99 27.93
#